data_AF-A0A8C6FH72-F1
#
_entry.id   AF-A0A8C6FH72-F1
#
_cell.length_a   1.000
_cell.length_b   1.000
_cell.length_c   1.000
_cell.angle_alpha   90.00
_cell.angle_beta   90.00
_cell.angle_gamma   90.00
#
_symmetry.space_group_name_H-M   'P 1'
#
loop_
_entity.id
_entity.type
_entity.pdbx_description
1 polymer ?
#
loop_
_entity_poly.entity_id
_entity_poly.type
_entity_poly.pdbx_seq_one_letter_code
_entity_poly.pdbx_strand_id
1 'polypeptide(L)'
;MALPFQKELEKYKNIDEDELLGKLSEEELKQLENVLDDLDPESALLPAGFRQKDQTQKAATGPSDREHLLMYLEKEALEQKDREDFVPFTGEKKGRRNFFSQAAFDFCLVSFVYLLLLYLLLMRNHPLLLIYTRKWTQ
;
A
#
# COMPACT_ATOMS: atom_id res chain seq x y z
N MET A 1 -29.66 -6.06 -16.97
CA MET A 1 -30.40 -7.18 -16.32
C MET A 1 -29.90 -7.25 -14.89
N ALA A 2 -30.76 -7.00 -13.91
CA ALA A 2 -30.36 -7.03 -12.50
C ALA A 2 -30.00 -8.47 -12.08
N LEU A 3 -28.84 -8.63 -11.45
CA LEU A 3 -28.36 -9.91 -10.96
C LEU A 3 -29.27 -10.38 -9.81
N PRO A 4 -29.50 -11.70 -9.62
CA PRO A 4 -30.47 -12.22 -8.64
C PRO A 4 -30.23 -11.70 -7.20
N PHE A 5 -28.97 -11.48 -6.81
CA PHE A 5 -28.63 -10.89 -5.51
C PHE A 5 -29.14 -9.45 -5.32
N GLN A 6 -29.31 -8.68 -6.42
CA GLN A 6 -29.80 -7.30 -6.36
C GLN A 6 -31.28 -7.23 -6.00
N LYS A 7 -32.06 -8.24 -6.40
CA LYS A 7 -33.49 -8.35 -6.06
C LYS A 7 -33.70 -8.71 -4.58
N GLU A 8 -32.82 -9.51 -4.01
CA GLU A 8 -32.85 -9.81 -2.57
C GLU A 8 -32.42 -8.60 -1.72
N LEU A 9 -31.44 -7.81 -2.19
CA LEU A 9 -31.03 -6.55 -1.53
C LEU A 9 -32.13 -5.49 -1.50
N GLU A 10 -33.01 -5.42 -2.50
CA GLU A 10 -34.14 -4.48 -2.51
C GLU A 10 -35.11 -4.67 -1.34
N LYS A 11 -35.21 -5.89 -0.80
CA LYS A 11 -36.02 -6.17 0.39
C LYS A 11 -35.45 -5.51 1.66
N TYR A 12 -34.13 -5.40 1.74
CA TYR A 12 -33.43 -4.82 2.89
C TYR A 12 -33.24 -3.30 2.77
N LYS A 13 -33.40 -2.72 1.56
CA LYS A 13 -33.24 -1.27 1.31
C LYS A 13 -34.28 -0.37 1.97
N ASN A 14 -35.46 -0.91 2.32
CA ASN A 14 -36.56 -0.13 2.88
C ASN A 14 -36.80 -0.44 4.37
N ILE A 15 -35.86 -1.13 5.02
CA ILE A 15 -35.91 -1.38 6.46
C ILE A 15 -35.29 -0.15 7.13
N ASP A 16 -36.00 0.42 8.09
CA ASP A 16 -35.51 1.57 8.84
C ASP A 16 -34.43 1.09 9.83
N GLU A 17 -33.17 1.33 9.47
CA GLU A 17 -32.00 0.85 10.23
C GLU A 17 -32.02 1.37 11.67
N ASP A 18 -32.49 2.61 11.87
CA ASP A 18 -32.58 3.26 13.18
C ASP A 18 -33.66 2.65 14.09
N GLU A 19 -34.81 2.23 13.55
CA GLU A 19 -35.88 1.59 14.34
C GLU A 19 -35.50 0.16 14.77
N LEU A 20 -34.74 -0.54 13.92
CA LEU A 20 -34.21 -1.87 14.23
C LEU A 20 -33.13 -1.78 15.32
N LEU A 21 -32.22 -0.82 15.19
CA LEU A 21 -31.15 -0.56 16.17
C LEU A 21 -31.71 -0.04 17.51
N GLY A 22 -32.82 0.69 17.52
CA GLY A 22 -33.47 1.19 18.73
C GLY A 22 -34.24 0.14 19.55
N LYS A 23 -34.54 -1.04 18.97
CA LYS A 23 -35.18 -2.17 19.68
C LYS A 23 -34.18 -3.08 20.40
N LEU A 24 -32.91 -2.97 20.05
CA LEU A 24 -31.82 -3.73 20.67
C LEU A 24 -31.48 -3.13 22.04
N SER A 25 -31.41 -4.00 23.04
CA SER A 25 -30.96 -3.62 24.38
C SER A 25 -29.45 -3.38 24.39
N GLU A 26 -28.94 -2.64 25.39
CA GLU A 26 -27.52 -2.26 25.50
C GLU A 26 -26.56 -3.48 25.59
N GLU A 27 -27.09 -4.64 25.99
CA GLU A 27 -26.37 -5.91 26.05
C GLU A 27 -26.22 -6.55 24.66
N GLU A 28 -27.25 -6.46 23.81
CA GLU A 28 -27.23 -7.01 22.45
C GLU A 28 -26.38 -6.14 21.51
N LEU A 29 -26.37 -4.82 21.71
CA LEU A 29 -25.46 -3.90 21.00
C LEU A 29 -23.99 -4.24 21.24
N LYS A 30 -23.61 -4.54 22.49
CA LYS A 30 -22.24 -4.98 22.82
C LYS A 30 -21.89 -6.32 22.19
N GLN A 31 -22.82 -7.26 22.14
CA GLN A 31 -22.59 -8.54 21.45
C GLN A 31 -22.37 -8.32 19.94
N LEU A 32 -23.12 -7.40 19.34
CA LEU A 32 -22.95 -7.04 17.92
C LEU A 32 -21.57 -6.41 17.64
N GLU A 33 -21.12 -5.50 18.51
CA GLU A 33 -19.79 -4.88 18.44
C GLU A 33 -18.67 -5.93 18.51
N ASN A 34 -18.78 -6.90 19.43
CA ASN A 34 -17.81 -7.99 19.52
C ASN A 34 -17.77 -8.87 18.26
N VAL A 35 -18.94 -9.17 17.68
CA VAL A 35 -19.00 -9.93 16.41
C VAL A 35 -18.38 -9.15 15.26
N LEU A 36 -18.57 -7.82 15.21
CA LEU A 36 -17.91 -6.97 14.21
C LEU A 36 -16.38 -6.98 14.36
N ASP A 37 -15.88 -6.96 15.58
CA ASP A 37 -14.44 -7.01 15.90
C ASP A 37 -13.78 -8.35 15.50
N ASP A 38 -14.55 -9.44 15.51
CA ASP A 38 -14.09 -10.78 15.14
C ASP A 38 -14.16 -11.05 13.62
N LEU A 39 -14.81 -10.18 12.83
CA LEU A 39 -14.87 -10.32 11.37
C LEU A 39 -13.53 -9.95 10.72
N ASP A 40 -13.15 -10.70 9.69
CA ASP A 40 -11.92 -10.45 8.91
C ASP A 40 -11.95 -9.04 8.29
N PRO A 41 -10.91 -8.18 8.48
CA PRO A 41 -10.86 -6.83 7.93
C PRO A 41 -11.07 -6.74 6.40
N GLU A 42 -10.87 -7.84 5.68
CA GLU A 42 -11.10 -7.93 4.23
C GLU A 42 -12.53 -8.35 3.85
N SER A 43 -13.44 -8.58 4.80
CA SER A 43 -14.82 -9.01 4.49
C SER A 43 -15.59 -7.92 3.72
N ALA A 44 -16.27 -8.33 2.65
CA ALA A 44 -17.03 -7.43 1.78
C ALA A 44 -18.24 -6.77 2.48
N LEU A 45 -18.66 -7.31 3.63
CA LEU A 45 -19.79 -6.82 4.41
C LEU A 45 -19.37 -5.78 5.47
N LEU A 46 -18.07 -5.64 5.75
CA LEU A 46 -17.53 -4.64 6.68
C LEU A 46 -17.41 -3.27 6.00
N PRO A 47 -18.09 -2.23 6.51
CA PRO A 47 -17.93 -0.86 6.02
C PRO A 47 -16.48 -0.40 6.19
N ALA A 48 -15.99 0.44 5.26
CA ALA A 48 -14.58 0.85 5.21
C ALA A 48 -14.07 1.48 6.52
N GLY A 49 -14.92 2.19 7.26
CA GLY A 49 -14.57 2.80 8.55
C GLY A 49 -14.31 1.81 9.68
N PHE A 50 -14.92 0.61 9.63
CA PHE A 50 -14.79 -0.42 10.67
C PHE A 50 -13.68 -1.44 10.37
N ARG A 51 -13.01 -1.34 9.22
CA ARG A 51 -11.86 -2.21 8.89
C ARG A 51 -10.63 -1.88 9.74
N GLN A 52 -10.57 -0.66 10.25
CA GLN A 52 -9.51 -0.21 11.13
C GLN A 52 -10.05 -0.13 12.55
N LYS A 53 -9.52 -0.97 13.44
CA LYS A 53 -9.87 -0.93 14.87
C LYS A 53 -9.52 0.43 15.46
N ASP A 54 -10.43 0.97 16.26
CA ASP A 54 -10.19 2.21 16.98
C ASP A 54 -8.97 2.05 17.89
N GLN A 55 -7.93 2.85 17.63
CA GLN A 55 -6.65 2.78 18.34
C GLN A 55 -6.74 3.38 19.75
N THR A 56 -7.87 4.00 20.10
CA THR A 56 -8.05 4.68 21.38
C THR A 56 -9.45 4.46 21.92
N GLN A 57 -9.55 3.99 23.16
CA GLN A 57 -10.81 3.95 23.93
C GLN A 57 -11.17 5.32 24.54
N LYS A 58 -10.38 6.36 24.26
CA LYS A 58 -10.57 7.70 24.85
C LYS A 58 -11.58 8.46 24.01
N ALA A 59 -12.64 8.95 24.65
CA ALA A 59 -13.58 9.86 24.01
C ALA A 59 -12.87 11.13 23.52
N ALA A 60 -13.38 11.73 22.45
CA ALA A 60 -12.82 12.95 21.87
C ALA A 60 -12.72 14.05 22.94
N THR A 61 -11.49 14.45 23.25
CA THR A 61 -11.21 15.43 24.31
C THR A 61 -11.34 16.84 23.73
N GLY A 62 -12.59 17.31 23.54
CA GLY A 62 -12.94 18.71 23.28
C GLY A 62 -12.11 19.48 22.22
N PRO A 63 -12.13 20.82 22.24
CA PRO A 63 -11.19 21.65 21.48
C PRO A 63 -9.75 21.37 21.93
N SER A 64 -8.80 21.34 21.00
CA SER A 64 -7.41 21.01 21.31
C SER A 64 -6.68 22.13 22.07
N ASP A 65 -6.38 21.89 23.35
CA ASP A 65 -5.56 22.78 24.18
C ASP A 65 -4.07 22.59 23.89
N ARG A 66 -3.53 23.42 22.99
CA ARG A 66 -2.15 23.33 22.51
C ARG A 66 -1.10 23.48 23.63
N GLU A 67 -1.32 24.36 24.60
CA GLU A 67 -0.35 24.61 25.68
C GLU A 67 -0.19 23.39 26.58
N HIS A 68 -1.31 22.77 26.96
CA HIS A 68 -1.31 21.56 27.77
C HIS A 68 -0.62 20.39 27.04
N LEU A 69 -0.85 20.26 25.73
CA LEU A 69 -0.18 19.25 24.91
C LEU A 69 1.35 19.44 24.89
N LEU A 70 1.82 20.67 24.73
CA LEU A 70 3.25 20.97 24.72
C LEU A 70 3.92 20.67 26.06
N MET A 71 3.27 21.03 27.18
CA MET A 71 3.77 20.71 28.53
C MET A 71 3.84 19.20 28.76
N TYR A 72 2.84 18.45 28.28
CA TYR A 72 2.85 16.98 28.37
C TYR A 72 4.01 16.37 27.58
N LEU A 73 4.22 16.80 26.33
CA LEU A 73 5.30 16.32 25.48
C LEU A 73 6.69 16.66 26.03
N GLU A 74 6.86 17.85 26.59
CA GLU A 74 8.13 18.24 27.24
C GLU A 74 8.44 17.32 28.43
N LYS A 75 7.43 17.05 29.26
CA LYS A 75 7.57 16.13 30.39
C LYS A 75 7.89 14.70 29.93
N GLU A 76 7.19 14.19 28.93
CA GLU A 76 7.40 12.85 28.38
C GLU A 76 8.81 12.73 27.77
N ALA A 77 9.27 13.74 27.02
CA ALA A 77 10.61 13.77 26.46
C ALA A 77 11.72 13.78 27.52
N LEU A 78 11.50 14.44 28.67
CA LEU A 78 12.44 14.44 29.79
C LEU A 78 12.44 13.12 30.58
N GLU A 79 11.30 12.43 30.65
CA GLU A 79 11.15 11.16 31.38
C GLU A 79 11.57 9.94 30.54
N GLN A 80 11.55 10.06 29.20
CA GLN A 80 11.94 9.01 28.27
C GLN A 80 13.42 8.66 28.44
N LYS A 81 13.70 7.51 29.04
CA LYS A 81 15.07 7.00 29.21
C LYS A 81 15.60 6.39 27.91
N ASP A 82 16.90 6.56 27.70
CA ASP A 82 17.60 5.87 26.62
C ASP A 82 17.54 4.35 26.80
N ARG A 83 17.46 3.63 25.68
CA ARG A 83 17.44 2.17 25.69
C ARG A 83 18.79 1.63 26.19
N GLU A 84 18.76 0.82 27.24
CA GLU A 84 19.96 0.27 27.88
C GLU A 84 20.76 -0.69 26.95
N ASP A 85 20.07 -1.38 26.03
CA ASP A 85 20.67 -2.29 25.04
C ASP A 85 21.15 -1.58 23.77
N PHE A 86 21.92 -0.50 23.91
CA PHE A 86 22.47 0.21 22.75
C PHE A 86 23.76 -0.46 22.27
N VAL A 87 23.74 -1.07 21.07
CA VAL A 87 24.96 -1.46 20.37
C VAL A 87 25.52 -0.22 19.68
N PRO A 88 26.71 0.29 20.08
CA PRO A 88 27.27 1.48 19.48
C PRO A 88 27.52 1.26 17.99
N PHE A 89 27.18 2.27 17.19
CA PHE A 89 27.46 2.23 15.76
C PHE A 89 28.97 2.25 15.51
N THR A 90 29.53 1.12 15.10
CA THR A 90 30.98 0.96 14.91
C THR A 90 31.49 1.45 13.56
N GLY A 91 30.63 1.96 12.68
CA GLY A 91 31.02 2.44 11.34
C GLY A 91 31.58 1.36 10.40
N GLU A 92 31.64 0.10 10.85
CA GLU A 92 32.15 -1.01 10.07
C GLU A 92 31.16 -1.40 8.97
N LYS A 93 31.57 -1.24 7.71
CA LYS A 93 30.82 -1.74 6.57
C LYS A 93 30.93 -3.27 6.51
N LYS A 94 30.01 -3.98 7.19
CA LYS A 94 29.89 -5.46 7.17
C LYS A 94 29.39 -6.04 5.83
N GLY A 95 29.01 -5.19 4.88
CA GLY A 95 28.62 -5.63 3.53
C GLY A 95 29.84 -6.06 2.72
N ARG A 96 29.72 -7.15 1.96
CA ARG A 96 30.70 -7.44 0.90
C ARG A 96 30.67 -6.27 -0.07
N ARG A 97 31.84 -5.66 -0.35
CA ARG A 97 31.96 -4.79 -1.53
C ARG A 97 31.59 -5.64 -2.72
N ASN A 98 30.50 -5.30 -3.41
CA ASN A 98 30.12 -5.95 -4.64
C ASN A 98 31.23 -5.67 -5.67
N PHE A 99 32.21 -6.57 -5.74
CA PHE A 99 33.18 -6.64 -6.83
C PHE A 99 32.48 -7.18 -8.08
N PHE A 100 31.42 -6.51 -8.54
CA PHE A 100 31.08 -6.64 -9.94
C PHE A 100 32.15 -5.85 -10.67
N SER A 101 33.16 -6.55 -11.16
CA SER A 101 34.24 -5.98 -11.94
C SER A 101 33.64 -5.07 -13.01
N GLN A 102 34.01 -3.79 -13.01
CA GLN A 102 33.62 -2.82 -14.03
C GLN A 102 33.80 -3.42 -15.44
N ALA A 103 34.86 -4.21 -15.62
CA ALA A 103 35.17 -4.90 -16.87
C ALA A 103 34.10 -5.91 -17.34
N ALA A 104 33.33 -6.51 -16.42
CA ALA A 104 32.25 -7.43 -16.79
C ALA A 104 31.03 -6.69 -17.36
N PHE A 105 30.74 -5.49 -16.85
CA PHE A 105 29.71 -4.62 -17.40
C PHE A 105 30.14 -4.06 -18.77
N ASP A 106 31.41 -3.66 -18.88
CA ASP A 106 31.96 -3.10 -20.11
C ASP A 106 32.00 -4.15 -21.25
N PHE A 107 32.39 -5.40 -20.97
CA PHE A 107 32.40 -6.46 -21.98
C PHE A 107 31.00 -6.79 -22.50
N CYS A 108 30.00 -6.81 -21.62
CA CYS A 108 28.61 -7.09 -21.99
C CYS A 108 28.03 -5.95 -22.86
N LEU A 109 28.31 -4.70 -22.50
CA LEU A 109 27.87 -3.52 -23.26
C LEU A 109 28.52 -3.47 -24.65
N VAL A 110 29.83 -3.72 -24.75
CA VAL A 110 30.54 -3.73 -26.04
C VAL A 110 30.02 -4.84 -26.96
N SER A 111 29.77 -6.04 -26.40
CA SER A 111 29.16 -7.14 -27.17
C SER A 111 27.77 -6.77 -27.67
N PHE A 112 26.93 -6.18 -26.82
CA PHE A 112 25.57 -5.77 -27.19
C PHE A 112 25.55 -4.71 -28.30
N VAL A 113 26.41 -3.69 -28.21
CA VAL A 113 26.54 -2.64 -29.23
C VAL A 113 27.04 -3.22 -30.55
N TYR A 114 27.98 -4.16 -30.51
CA TYR A 114 28.50 -4.82 -31.72
C TYR A 114 27.44 -5.69 -32.39
N LEU A 115 26.65 -6.44 -31.61
CA LEU A 115 25.52 -7.24 -32.11
C LEU A 115 24.43 -6.36 -32.74
N LEU A 116 24.12 -5.22 -32.12
CA LEU A 116 23.18 -4.25 -32.64
C LEU A 116 23.67 -3.64 -33.97
N LEU A 117 24.95 -3.27 -34.05
CA LEU A 117 25.56 -2.76 -35.28
C LEU A 117 25.55 -3.81 -36.39
N LEU A 118 25.88 -5.06 -36.08
CA LEU A 118 25.85 -6.16 -37.04
C LEU A 118 24.42 -6.41 -37.55
N TYR A 119 23.43 -6.36 -36.66
CA TYR A 119 22.01 -6.47 -37.02
C TYR A 119 21.58 -5.32 -37.94
N LEU A 120 21.94 -4.08 -37.61
CA LEU A 120 21.64 -2.92 -38.46
C LEU A 120 22.33 -3.00 -39.83
N LEU A 121 23.54 -3.54 -39.88
CA LEU A 121 24.29 -3.73 -41.13
C LEU A 121 23.69 -4.86 -41.98
N LEU A 122 23.21 -5.93 -41.35
CA LEU A 122 22.46 -7.02 -42.00
C LEU A 122 21.15 -6.49 -42.60
N MET A 123 20.42 -5.65 -41.85
CA MET A 123 19.19 -4.99 -42.32
C MET A 123 19.47 -4.00 -43.47
N ARG A 124 20.65 -3.38 -43.50
CA ARG A 124 21.05 -2.46 -44.59
C ARG A 124 21.45 -3.18 -45.88
N ASN A 125 21.89 -4.44 -45.81
CA ASN A 125 22.29 -5.24 -46.97
C ASN A 125 21.22 -6.22 -47.48
N HIS A 126 20.02 -6.24 -46.87
CA HIS A 126 18.92 -7.05 -47.38
C HIS A 126 18.22 -6.32 -48.54
N PRO A 127 18.23 -6.86 -49.78
CA PRO A 127 17.65 -6.22 -50.97
C PRO A 127 16.11 -6.09 -50.93
N LEU A 128 15.46 -6.54 -49.86
CA LEU A 128 14.00 -6.57 -49.71
C LEU A 128 13.43 -5.30 -49.04
N LEU A 129 14.24 -4.46 -48.39
CA LEU A 129 13.78 -3.20 -47.80
C LEU A 129 13.66 -2.04 -48.80
N LEU A 130 14.29 -2.14 -49.98
CA LEU A 130 14.18 -1.17 -51.08
C LEU A 130 12.83 -1.22 -51.80
N ILE A 131 12.06 -2.29 -51.62
CA ILE A 131 10.72 -2.44 -52.23
C ILE A 131 9.65 -1.80 -51.35
N TYR A 132 9.82 -1.79 -50.02
CA TYR A 132 8.79 -1.31 -49.09
C TYR A 132 8.75 0.22 -48.96
N THR A 133 9.84 0.94 -49.23
CA THR A 133 9.88 2.41 -49.13
C THR A 133 9.36 3.12 -50.39
N ARG A 134 9.22 2.42 -51.52
CA ARG A 134 8.65 2.98 -52.77
C ARG A 134 7.12 2.91 -52.86
N LYS A 135 6.44 2.14 -52.00
CA LYS A 135 4.96 2.04 -51.97
C LYS A 135 4.27 3.08 -51.08
N TRP A 136 5.02 3.90 -50.35
CA TRP A 136 4.49 4.95 -49.47
C TRP A 136 4.65 6.38 -50.03
N THR A 137 5.09 6.50 -51.28
CA THR A 137 5.25 7.79 -52.00
C THR A 137 4.48 7.84 -53.32
N GLN A 138 3.49 6.95 -53.51
CA GLN A 138 2.54 7.01 -54.62
C GLN A 138 1.12 6.74 -54.13
#